data_AF-A0A7S1ZXC2-F1
#
_entry.id   AF-A0A7S1ZXC2-F1
#
_cell.length_a   1.000
_cell.length_b   1.000
_cell.length_c   1.000
_cell.angle_alpha   90.00
_cell.angle_beta   90.00
_cell.angle_gamma   90.00
#
_symmetry.space_group_name_H-M   'P 1'
#
loop_
_entity.id
_entity.type
_entity.pdbx_description
1 polymer ?
#
loop_
_entity_poly.entity_id
_entity_poly.type
_entity_poly.pdbx_seq_one_letter_code
_entity_poly.pdbx_strand_id
1 'polypeptide(L)'
;TARLIPSVRYLPLRLHCVRILQQLAAASETFVPTTSVLLEVLDLKEIYMKPKRVKTRSSDVRGVRLPLVLKLPKDSPLRTAEQVDACLSEAFVLLNREADLYRYSPGYPEFAVRTVQRLRKFCKEIKNSKYKAYARGCVDACERRSEEALKARAKLTDAPVDVRRLEALKPSGTPGMG
;
A
#
# COMPACT_ATOMS: atom_id res chain seq x y z
N THR A 1 -8.71 -14.70 2.36
CA THR A 1 -7.84 -13.63 2.90
C THR A 1 -6.83 -14.25 3.84
N ALA A 2 -5.54 -14.10 3.57
CA ALA A 2 -4.47 -14.63 4.44
C ALA A 2 -4.45 -13.84 5.76
N ARG A 3 -5.12 -14.35 6.80
CA ARG A 3 -5.15 -13.72 8.13
C ARG A 3 -3.88 -14.08 8.89
N LEU A 4 -2.78 -13.40 8.57
CA LEU A 4 -1.66 -13.28 9.50
C LEU A 4 -2.16 -12.63 10.80
N ILE A 5 -1.57 -13.01 11.94
CA ILE A 5 -1.95 -12.58 13.29
C ILE A 5 -2.31 -11.08 13.28
N PRO A 6 -3.56 -10.69 13.60
CA PRO A 6 -4.04 -9.30 13.48
C PRO A 6 -3.53 -8.41 14.61
N SER A 7 -2.32 -8.65 15.09
CA SER A 7 -1.67 -7.88 16.12
C SER A 7 -0.75 -6.84 15.49
N VAL A 8 -0.89 -5.61 15.97
CA VAL A 8 -0.05 -4.45 15.60
C VAL A 8 1.44 -4.73 15.77
N ARG A 9 1.79 -5.63 16.69
CA ARG A 9 3.17 -6.08 16.91
C ARG A 9 3.82 -6.69 15.67
N TYR A 10 3.05 -7.39 14.85
CA TYR A 10 3.51 -8.07 13.65
C TYR A 10 3.26 -7.25 12.37
N LEU A 11 2.92 -5.97 12.50
CA LEU A 11 2.73 -5.11 11.34
C LEU A 11 3.96 -5.08 10.40
N PRO A 12 5.22 -4.99 10.89
CA PRO A 12 6.38 -5.07 10.00
C PRO A 12 6.44 -6.38 9.20
N LEU A 13 6.18 -7.53 9.85
CA LEU A 13 6.10 -8.82 9.17
C LEU A 13 4.99 -8.84 8.10
N ARG A 14 3.81 -8.28 8.39
CA ARG A 14 2.70 -8.21 7.43
C ARG A 14 3.09 -7.40 6.19
N LEU A 15 3.75 -6.25 6.37
CA LEU A 15 4.23 -5.42 5.26
C LEU A 15 5.31 -6.15 4.45
N HIS A 16 6.21 -6.88 5.11
CA HIS A 16 7.19 -7.73 4.45
C HIS A 16 6.54 -8.83 3.59
N CYS A 17 5.52 -9.52 4.12
CA CYS A 17 4.75 -10.51 3.37
C CYS A 17 4.05 -9.88 2.16
N VAL A 18 3.45 -8.70 2.31
CA VAL A 18 2.82 -7.98 1.18
C VAL A 18 3.85 -7.69 0.08
N ARG A 19 5.04 -7.23 0.45
CA ARG A 19 6.11 -6.96 -0.52
C ARG A 19 6.47 -8.20 -1.33
N ILE A 20 6.66 -9.35 -0.67
CA ILE A 20 6.97 -10.63 -1.31
C ILE A 20 5.81 -11.06 -2.22
N LEU A 21 4.56 -10.97 -1.74
CA LEU A 21 3.38 -11.30 -2.55
C LEU A 21 3.29 -10.46 -3.82
N GLN A 22 3.58 -9.16 -3.73
CA GLN A 22 3.64 -8.28 -4.90
C GLN A 22 4.81 -8.64 -5.85
N GLN A 23 5.97 -9.06 -5.32
CA GLN A 23 7.08 -9.56 -6.16
C GLN A 23 6.70 -10.86 -6.88
N LEU A 24 6.00 -11.76 -6.19
CA LEU A 24 5.52 -13.00 -6.77
C LEU A 24 4.44 -12.73 -7.83
N ALA A 25 3.52 -11.82 -7.57
CA ALA A 25 2.51 -11.38 -8.54
C ALA A 25 3.15 -10.84 -9.82
N ALA A 26 4.18 -10.00 -9.68
CA ALA A 26 4.97 -9.51 -10.80
C ALA A 26 5.66 -10.63 -11.59
N ALA A 27 6.34 -11.56 -10.89
CA ALA A 27 7.11 -12.63 -11.53
C ALA A 27 6.23 -13.71 -12.19
N SER A 28 5.06 -13.97 -11.63
CA SER A 28 4.11 -14.99 -12.10
C SER A 28 3.06 -14.45 -13.07
N GLU A 29 3.02 -13.14 -13.28
CA GLU A 29 1.96 -12.44 -14.02
C GLU A 29 0.55 -12.76 -13.51
N THR A 30 0.41 -13.08 -12.22
CA THR A 30 -0.87 -13.39 -11.60
C THR A 30 -1.40 -12.23 -10.76
N PHE A 31 -2.72 -12.08 -10.75
CA PHE A 31 -3.37 -11.10 -9.91
C PHE A 31 -3.40 -11.57 -8.45
N VAL A 32 -2.69 -10.84 -7.57
CA VAL A 32 -2.65 -11.08 -6.12
C VAL A 32 -3.08 -9.79 -5.39
N PRO A 33 -4.34 -9.69 -4.93
CA PRO A 33 -4.81 -8.48 -4.27
C PRO A 33 -4.23 -8.37 -2.85
N THR A 34 -3.35 -7.39 -2.63
CA THR A 34 -2.74 -7.07 -1.33
C THR A 34 -3.35 -5.85 -0.66
N THR A 35 -4.18 -5.10 -1.40
CA THR A 35 -4.84 -3.86 -0.98
C THR A 35 -5.51 -3.95 0.38
N SER A 36 -6.24 -5.04 0.66
CA SER A 36 -6.96 -5.17 1.93
C SER A 36 -6.03 -5.11 3.13
N VAL A 37 -4.86 -5.75 3.05
CA VAL A 37 -3.85 -5.77 4.12
C VAL A 37 -3.27 -4.38 4.33
N LEU A 38 -3.06 -3.62 3.25
CA LEU A 38 -2.53 -2.26 3.28
C LEU A 38 -3.55 -1.25 3.81
N LEU A 39 -4.82 -1.37 3.42
CA LEU A 39 -5.88 -0.50 3.91
C LEU A 39 -6.18 -0.72 5.40
N GLU A 40 -6.07 -1.96 5.90
CA GLU A 40 -6.17 -2.26 7.33
C GLU A 40 -5.13 -1.51 8.17
N VAL A 41 -3.95 -1.19 7.60
CA VAL A 41 -2.94 -0.38 8.30
C VAL A 41 -3.51 1.00 8.60
N LEU A 42 -4.23 1.60 7.65
CA LEU A 42 -4.83 2.92 7.82
C LEU A 42 -5.94 2.93 8.89
N ASP A 43 -6.54 1.78 9.20
CA ASP A 43 -7.59 1.61 10.21
C ASP A 43 -7.04 1.42 11.64
N LEU A 44 -5.72 1.34 11.81
CA LEU A 44 -5.09 1.15 13.13
C LEU A 44 -5.29 2.38 14.02
N LYS A 45 -5.83 2.15 15.22
CA LYS A 45 -6.12 3.21 16.20
C LYS A 45 -4.85 3.98 16.58
N GLU A 46 -3.72 3.30 16.66
CA GLU A 46 -2.42 3.83 17.05
C GLU A 46 -1.95 4.98 16.14
N ILE A 47 -2.31 4.95 14.86
CA ILE A 47 -1.92 5.99 13.88
C ILE A 47 -2.58 7.34 14.19
N TYR A 48 -3.79 7.31 14.77
CA TYR A 48 -4.55 8.50 15.11
C TYR A 48 -4.26 9.01 16.53
N MET A 49 -3.56 8.21 17.34
CA MET A 49 -3.17 8.59 18.70
C MET A 49 -1.93 9.47 18.68
N LYS A 50 -1.81 10.33 19.71
CA LYS A 50 -0.56 11.07 19.93
C LYS A 50 0.58 10.06 20.22
N PRO A 51 1.73 10.17 19.52
CA PRO A 51 2.87 9.30 19.80
C PRO A 51 3.34 9.44 21.25
N LYS A 52 3.65 8.33 21.89
CA LYS A 52 4.30 8.31 23.21
C LYS A 52 5.74 8.78 23.04
N ARG A 53 6.13 9.77 23.84
CA ARG A 53 7.55 10.16 23.99
C ARG A 53 8.26 9.03 24.72
N VAL A 54 9.22 8.40 24.06
CA VAL A 54 10.07 7.42 24.74
C VAL A 54 11.14 8.21 25.49
N LYS A 55 11.14 8.10 26.82
CA LYS A 55 12.24 8.60 27.66
C LYS A 55 13.35 7.54 27.70
N THR A 56 13.95 7.19 26.56
CA THR A 56 15.15 6.33 26.61
C THR A 56 16.38 7.21 26.46
N ARG A 57 17.16 7.21 27.53
CA ARG A 57 18.52 7.73 27.64
C ARG A 57 19.41 6.97 26.65
N SER A 58 20.40 7.67 26.09
CA SER A 58 21.64 7.13 25.52
C SER A 58 21.55 6.05 24.42
N SER A 59 21.99 6.43 23.21
CA SER A 59 22.83 5.66 22.28
C SER A 59 22.33 4.40 21.55
N ASP A 60 21.08 3.94 21.65
CA ASP A 60 20.64 2.74 20.89
C ASP A 60 19.35 2.87 20.07
N VAL A 61 18.84 4.10 19.88
CA VAL A 61 17.65 4.35 19.04
C VAL A 61 18.08 4.42 17.57
N ARG A 62 18.43 3.26 17.01
CA ARG A 62 18.43 3.06 15.56
C ARG A 62 16.98 3.02 15.12
N GLY A 63 16.57 4.00 14.32
CA GLY A 63 15.24 4.05 13.70
C GLY A 63 14.83 2.69 13.13
N VAL A 64 13.52 2.41 13.16
CA VAL A 64 12.97 1.10 12.76
C VAL A 64 13.29 0.83 11.29
N ARG A 65 14.35 0.06 11.03
CA ARG A 65 14.66 -0.46 9.70
C ARG A 65 13.76 -1.66 9.43
N LEU A 66 12.58 -1.40 8.86
CA LEU A 66 11.58 -2.42 8.53
C LEU A 66 12.11 -3.64 7.75
N PRO A 67 13.11 -3.54 6.85
CA PRO A 67 13.67 -4.72 6.20
C PRO A 67 14.31 -5.74 7.16
N LEU A 68 14.72 -5.30 8.36
CA LEU A 68 15.43 -6.11 9.35
C LEU A 68 14.59 -6.39 10.61
N VAL A 69 13.44 -5.74 10.76
CA VAL A 69 12.58 -5.84 11.95
C VAL A 69 11.28 -6.52 11.59
N LEU A 70 11.05 -7.73 12.10
CA LEU A 70 9.81 -8.48 11.86
C LEU A 70 8.74 -8.25 12.94
N LYS A 71 9.15 -7.80 14.13
CA LYS A 71 8.25 -7.63 15.29
C LYS A 71 8.58 -6.35 16.03
N LEU A 72 7.54 -5.59 16.38
CA LEU A 72 7.67 -4.45 17.28
C LEU A 72 7.87 -4.91 18.74
N PRO A 73 8.38 -4.03 19.62
CA PRO A 73 8.43 -4.27 21.06
C PRO A 73 7.06 -4.70 21.62
N LYS A 74 7.08 -5.57 22.64
CA LYS A 74 5.86 -5.99 23.35
C LYS A 74 5.18 -4.80 24.03
N ASP A 75 5.99 -3.93 24.62
CA ASP A 75 5.53 -2.76 25.34
C ASP A 75 5.29 -1.60 24.37
N SER A 76 4.03 -1.18 24.24
CA SER A 76 3.60 -0.06 23.40
C SER A 76 3.95 -0.18 21.89
N PRO A 77 3.49 -1.25 21.19
CA PRO A 77 3.72 -1.40 19.75
C PRO A 77 3.06 -0.27 18.96
N LEU A 78 3.78 0.27 17.96
CA LEU A 78 3.31 1.34 17.07
C LEU A 78 2.90 2.62 17.82
N ARG A 79 3.44 2.85 19.01
CA ARG A 79 3.14 4.05 19.82
C ARG A 79 4.18 5.14 19.68
N THR A 80 5.36 4.83 19.18
CA THR A 80 6.45 5.82 19.01
C THR A 80 6.36 6.47 17.64
N ALA A 81 6.82 7.72 17.52
CA ALA A 81 6.75 8.44 16.25
C ALA A 81 7.54 7.71 15.14
N GLU A 82 8.72 7.17 15.48
CA GLU A 82 9.57 6.41 14.55
C GLU A 82 8.93 5.11 14.06
N GLN A 83 8.26 4.36 14.94
CA GLN A 83 7.55 3.13 14.54
C GLN A 83 6.39 3.45 13.61
N VAL A 84 5.60 4.48 13.94
CA VAL A 84 4.46 4.91 13.10
C VAL A 84 4.99 5.38 11.75
N ASP A 85 6.02 6.23 11.75
CA ASP A 85 6.58 6.80 10.52
C ASP A 85 7.13 5.71 9.61
N ALA A 86 7.91 4.76 10.15
CA ALA A 86 8.45 3.65 9.39
C ALA A 86 7.32 2.80 8.77
N CYS A 87 6.39 2.29 9.61
CA CYS A 87 5.34 1.38 9.14
C CYS A 87 4.39 2.04 8.15
N LEU A 88 4.03 3.30 8.38
CA LEU A 88 3.09 4.03 7.53
C LEU A 88 3.74 4.44 6.20
N SER A 89 5.00 4.89 6.23
CA SER A 89 5.74 5.20 5.00
C SER A 89 5.87 3.96 4.12
N GLU A 90 6.21 2.81 4.70
CA GLU A 90 6.27 1.54 3.97
C GLU A 90 4.90 1.12 3.40
N ALA A 91 3.82 1.28 4.17
CA ALA A 91 2.48 0.98 3.67
C ALA A 91 2.13 1.84 2.43
N PHE A 92 2.49 3.12 2.42
CA PHE A 92 2.29 3.99 1.25
C PHE A 92 3.18 3.63 0.06
N VAL A 93 4.43 3.19 0.30
CA VAL A 93 5.29 2.64 -0.76
C VAL A 93 4.65 1.41 -1.40
N LEU A 94 4.15 0.48 -0.59
CA LEU A 94 3.51 -0.75 -1.07
C LEU A 94 2.16 -0.48 -1.76
N LEU A 95 1.40 0.52 -1.33
CA LEU A 95 0.17 0.96 -2.01
C LEU A 95 0.46 1.53 -3.39
N ASN A 96 1.48 2.40 -3.52
CA ASN A 96 1.88 2.92 -4.82
C ASN A 96 2.41 1.81 -5.73
N ARG A 97 3.19 0.88 -5.18
CA ARG A 97 3.70 -0.28 -5.92
C ARG A 97 2.57 -1.16 -6.44
N GLU A 98 1.53 -1.40 -5.65
CA GLU A 98 0.36 -2.16 -6.09
C GLU A 98 -0.41 -1.43 -7.21
N ALA A 99 -0.54 -0.10 -7.07
CA ALA A 99 -1.14 0.72 -8.10
C ALA A 99 -0.34 0.68 -9.42
N ASP A 100 0.99 0.67 -9.35
CA ASP A 100 1.85 0.50 -10.52
C ASP A 100 1.77 -0.91 -11.11
N LEU A 101 1.73 -1.93 -10.25
CA LEU A 101 1.66 -3.34 -10.66
C LEU A 101 0.46 -3.59 -11.58
N TYR A 102 -0.72 -3.06 -11.22
CA TYR A 102 -1.94 -3.33 -11.96
C TYR A 102 -2.36 -2.22 -12.93
N ARG A 103 -1.51 -1.22 -13.19
CA ARG A 103 -1.88 -0.03 -13.98
C ARG A 103 -2.34 -0.32 -15.42
N TYR A 104 -1.87 -1.43 -16.00
CA TYR A 104 -2.21 -1.84 -17.36
C TYR A 104 -3.35 -2.87 -17.41
N SER A 105 -4.01 -3.12 -16.29
CA SER A 105 -5.20 -3.96 -16.24
C SER A 105 -6.44 -3.20 -16.71
N PRO A 106 -7.26 -3.78 -17.61
CA PRO A 106 -8.56 -3.20 -17.99
C PRO A 106 -9.52 -2.97 -16.81
N GLY A 107 -9.36 -3.74 -15.73
CA GLY A 107 -10.15 -3.64 -14.50
C GLY A 107 -9.52 -2.74 -13.41
N TYR A 108 -8.41 -2.06 -13.72
CA TYR A 108 -7.74 -1.17 -12.76
C TYR A 108 -8.65 -0.04 -12.24
N PRO A 109 -9.46 0.65 -13.08
CA PRO A 109 -10.33 1.72 -12.61
C PRO A 109 -11.27 1.27 -11.50
N GLU A 110 -11.87 0.08 -11.65
CA GLU A 110 -12.76 -0.54 -10.68
C GLU A 110 -12.01 -1.00 -9.42
N PHE A 111 -10.80 -1.55 -9.60
CA PHE A 111 -9.92 -1.96 -8.51
C PHE A 111 -9.51 -0.77 -7.60
N ALA A 112 -9.17 0.37 -8.19
CA ALA A 112 -8.67 1.54 -7.47
C ALA A 112 -9.75 2.25 -6.62
N VAL A 113 -11.04 2.08 -6.93
CA VAL A 113 -12.15 2.81 -6.28
C VAL A 113 -12.10 2.71 -4.76
N ARG A 114 -11.97 1.48 -4.23
CA ARG A 114 -11.98 1.25 -2.77
C ARG A 114 -10.77 1.89 -2.10
N THR A 115 -9.59 1.82 -2.73
CA THR A 115 -8.36 2.42 -2.26
C THR A 115 -8.49 3.94 -2.19
N VAL A 116 -8.96 4.56 -3.27
CA VAL A 116 -9.17 6.02 -3.35
C VAL A 116 -10.16 6.49 -2.29
N GLN A 117 -11.32 5.83 -2.15
CA GLN A 117 -12.31 6.18 -1.14
C GLN A 117 -11.75 6.10 0.28
N ARG A 118 -11.02 5.03 0.61
CA ARG A 118 -10.42 4.86 1.94
C ARG A 118 -9.32 5.90 2.21
N LEU A 119 -8.49 6.22 1.23
CA LEU A 119 -7.45 7.25 1.34
C LEU A 119 -8.04 8.65 1.49
N ARG A 120 -9.11 8.99 0.74
CA ARG A 120 -9.84 10.26 0.90
C ARG A 120 -10.44 10.39 2.30
N LYS A 121 -10.97 9.29 2.86
CA LYS A 121 -11.42 9.24 4.26
C LYS A 121 -10.26 9.42 5.24
N PHE A 122 -9.13 8.73 5.02
CA PHE A 122 -7.92 8.86 5.83
C PHE A 122 -7.42 10.32 5.89
N CYS A 123 -7.41 11.03 4.75
CA CYS A 123 -7.05 12.45 4.68
C CYS A 123 -7.90 13.37 5.57
N LYS A 124 -9.17 13.02 5.81
CA LYS A 124 -10.08 13.79 6.67
C LYS A 124 -9.82 13.48 8.16
N GLU A 125 -9.48 12.25 8.48
CA GLU A 125 -9.29 11.77 9.85
C GLU A 125 -7.89 12.09 10.41
N ILE A 126 -6.85 12.04 9.57
CA ILE A 126 -5.46 12.19 10.01
C ILE A 126 -5.12 13.66 10.28
N LYS A 127 -4.53 13.90 11.46
CA LYS A 127 -4.08 15.25 11.89
C LYS A 127 -2.68 15.59 11.37
N ASN A 128 -1.82 14.60 11.17
CA ASN A 128 -0.45 14.80 10.72
C ASN A 128 -0.42 15.19 9.23
N SER A 129 0.15 16.37 8.91
CA SER A 129 0.24 16.91 7.56
C SER A 129 1.11 16.05 6.62
N LYS A 130 2.19 15.45 7.13
CA LYS A 130 3.06 14.53 6.36
C LYS A 130 2.27 13.35 5.82
N TYR A 131 1.52 12.67 6.68
CA TYR A 131 0.73 11.50 6.30
C TYR A 131 -0.47 11.87 5.42
N LYS A 132 -1.03 13.06 5.62
CA LYS A 132 -2.04 13.61 4.72
C LYS A 132 -1.48 13.84 3.31
N ALA A 133 -0.25 14.34 3.19
CA ALA A 133 0.42 14.51 1.91
C ALA A 133 0.68 13.16 1.22
N TYR A 134 1.13 12.14 1.95
CA TYR A 134 1.30 10.78 1.41
C TYR A 134 -0.01 10.22 0.86
N ALA A 135 -1.10 10.33 1.62
CA ALA A 135 -2.40 9.84 1.18
C ALA A 135 -2.94 10.60 -0.04
N ARG A 136 -2.75 11.93 -0.11
CA ARG A 136 -3.10 12.73 -1.30
C ARG A 136 -2.31 12.28 -2.53
N GLY A 137 -0.98 12.17 -2.40
CA GLY A 137 -0.13 11.71 -3.50
C GLY A 137 -0.53 10.32 -4.01
N CYS A 138 -0.90 9.40 -3.11
CA CYS A 138 -1.45 8.10 -3.52
C CYS A 138 -2.79 8.20 -4.23
N VAL A 139 -3.70 9.07 -3.77
CA VAL A 139 -4.98 9.30 -4.45
C VAL A 139 -4.74 9.80 -5.87
N ASP A 140 -3.93 10.85 -6.02
CA ASP A 140 -3.64 11.46 -7.32
C ASP A 140 -3.00 10.44 -8.27
N ALA A 141 -2.07 9.62 -7.75
CA ALA A 141 -1.42 8.57 -8.51
C ALA A 141 -2.39 7.45 -8.91
N CYS A 142 -3.33 7.08 -8.04
CA CYS A 142 -4.36 6.09 -8.38
C CYS A 142 -5.33 6.62 -9.45
N GLU A 143 -5.79 7.86 -9.32
CA GLU A 143 -6.74 8.48 -10.25
C GLU A 143 -6.13 8.69 -11.63
N ARG A 144 -4.90 9.19 -11.70
CA ARG A 144 -4.16 9.31 -12.96
C ARG A 144 -4.06 7.98 -13.70
N ARG A 145 -3.69 6.90 -12.98
CA ARG A 145 -3.62 5.55 -13.57
C ARG A 145 -4.99 5.04 -14.02
N SER A 146 -6.06 5.35 -13.27
CA SER A 146 -7.43 4.99 -13.66
C SER A 146 -7.86 5.69 -14.94
N GLU A 147 -7.55 6.98 -15.10
CA GLU A 147 -7.84 7.73 -16.32
C GLU A 147 -7.06 7.19 -17.52
N GLU A 148 -5.77 6.88 -17.35
CA GLU A 148 -4.94 6.25 -18.38
C GLU A 148 -5.52 4.89 -18.81
N ALA A 149 -5.89 4.05 -17.83
CA ALA A 149 -6.48 2.75 -18.09
C ALA A 149 -7.83 2.87 -18.82
N LEU A 150 -8.70 3.81 -18.43
CA LEU A 150 -9.98 4.06 -19.11
C LEU A 150 -9.78 4.49 -20.57
N LYS A 151 -8.84 5.41 -20.84
CA LYS A 151 -8.52 5.87 -22.20
C LYS A 151 -7.97 4.76 -23.08
N ALA A 152 -7.13 3.89 -22.53
CA ALA A 152 -6.60 2.73 -23.24
C ALA A 152 -7.69 1.66 -23.46
N ARG A 153 -8.54 1.43 -22.46
CA ARG A 153 -9.66 0.47 -22.52
C ARG A 153 -10.69 0.84 -23.58
N ALA A 154 -10.94 2.14 -23.79
CA ALA A 154 -11.82 2.62 -24.85
C ALA A 154 -11.36 2.25 -26.27
N LYS A 155 -10.09 1.86 -26.44
CA LYS A 155 -9.51 1.41 -27.72
C LYS A 155 -9.54 -0.10 -27.89
N LEU A 156 -9.92 -0.84 -26.85
CA LEU A 156 -10.07 -2.29 -26.94
C LEU A 156 -11.36 -2.64 -27.70
N THR A 157 -11.28 -3.67 -28.53
CA THR A 157 -12.45 -4.27 -29.20
C THR A 157 -13.25 -5.14 -28.25
N ASP A 158 -12.57 -5.76 -27.27
CA ASP A 158 -13.16 -6.74 -26.36
C ASP A 158 -13.73 -6.06 -25.12
N ALA A 159 -14.82 -6.60 -24.57
CA ALA A 159 -15.32 -6.15 -23.29
C ALA A 159 -14.31 -6.48 -22.18
N PRO A 160 -14.20 -5.67 -21.10
CA PRO A 160 -13.17 -5.86 -20.08
C PRO A 160 -13.21 -7.23 -19.38
N VAL A 161 -14.38 -7.88 -19.36
CA VAL A 161 -14.57 -9.21 -18.77
C VAL A 161 -13.96 -10.33 -19.62
N ASP A 162 -13.84 -10.13 -20.93
CA ASP A 162 -13.35 -11.14 -21.88
C ASP A 162 -11.82 -11.09 -22.02
N VAL A 163 -11.18 -10.06 -21.47
CA VAL A 163 -9.74 -9.86 -21.53
C VAL A 163 -9.04 -10.75 -20.50
N ARG A 164 -8.42 -11.83 -20.99
CA ARG A 164 -7.71 -12.80 -20.15
C ARG A 164 -6.32 -12.34 -19.68
N ARG A 165 -5.73 -11.35 -20.36
CA ARG A 165 -4.38 -10.84 -20.05
C ARG A 165 -4.43 -9.74 -19.02
N LEU A 166 -3.65 -9.86 -17.96
CA LEU A 166 -3.59 -8.88 -16.89
C LEU A 166 -3.01 -7.52 -17.35
N GLU A 167 -2.03 -7.52 -18.25
CA GLU A 167 -1.43 -6.30 -18.83
C GLU A 167 -1.94 -5.99 -20.25
N ALA A 168 -3.24 -6.13 -20.50
CA ALA A 168 -3.78 -5.95 -21.86
C ALA A 168 -3.68 -4.50 -22.39
N LEU A 169 -3.57 -3.51 -21.51
CA LEU A 169 -3.45 -2.09 -21.89
C LEU A 169 -2.00 -1.63 -22.08
N LYS A 170 -1.04 -2.56 -22.03
CA LYS A 170 0.39 -2.25 -22.04
C LYS A 170 0.86 -1.74 -23.41
N PRO A 171 1.55 -0.58 -23.47
CA PRO A 171 2.19 -0.11 -24.70
C PRO A 171 3.35 -1.01 -25.15
N SER A 172 3.58 -1.11 -26.46
CA SER A 172 4.75 -1.80 -27.01
C SER A 172 6.06 -1.17 -26.48
N GLY A 173 7.01 -2.03 -26.05
CA GLY A 173 8.32 -1.59 -25.56
C GLY A 173 8.39 -1.18 -24.09
N THR A 174 7.29 -1.24 -23.33
CA THR A 174 7.35 -1.06 -21.87
C THR A 174 7.71 -2.38 -21.16
N PRO A 175 8.59 -2.36 -20.14
CA PRO A 175 8.82 -3.53 -19.29
C PRO A 175 7.52 -3.94 -18.59
N GLY A 176 7.38 -5.23 -18.29
CA GLY A 176 6.21 -5.76 -17.57
C GLY A 176 6.25 -5.40 -16.09
N MET A 177 5.32 -6.01 -15.35
CA MET A 177 5.22 -5.90 -13.89
C MET A 177 6.53 -6.17 -13.11
N GLY A 178 7.56 -6.75 -13.73
CA GLY A 178 8.86 -7.12 -13.16
C GLY A 178 10.00 -6.19 -13.51
#